data_AF-A0A3L7XTW9-F1
#
_entry.id   AF-A0A3L7XTW9-F1
#
_cell.length_a   1.000
_cell.length_b   1.000
_cell.length_c   1.000
_cell.angle_alpha   90.00
_cell.angle_beta   90.00
_cell.angle_gamma   90.00
#
_symmetry.space_group_name_H-M   'P 1'
#
loop_
_entity.id
_entity.type
_entity.pdbx_description
1 polymer ?
#
loop_
_entity_poly.entity_id
_entity_poly.type
_entity_poly.pdbx_seq_one_letter_code
_entity_poly.pdbx_strand_id
1 'polypeptide(L)'
;VPTYYDSLLTKLICHGESRGEALLRMRRALEDYRLIGVKTTIPFHQKLLDSHRFMAGKFTTRFLDEDFHVEDKPPTNPRIAAILATLVAHQQGQQTAHIQQHNVRDTSNWKWVGRWERMHR
;
A
#
# COMPACT_ATOMS: atom_id res chain seq x y z
N VAL A 1 -0.30 -8.94 -8.43
CA VAL A 1 -0.21 -8.48 -9.83
C VAL A 1 0.77 -9.39 -10.54
N PRO A 2 0.42 -10.02 -11.68
CA PRO A 2 1.32 -10.92 -12.39
C PRO A 2 2.65 -10.25 -12.76
N THR A 3 3.75 -10.98 -12.73
CA THR A 3 5.10 -10.46 -13.04
C THR A 3 5.40 -10.35 -14.54
N TYR A 4 4.62 -11.01 -15.39
CA TYR A 4 4.89 -11.13 -16.82
C TYR A 4 4.09 -10.15 -17.71
N TYR A 5 3.18 -9.37 -17.13
CA TYR A 5 2.36 -8.40 -17.85
C TYR A 5 2.60 -7.00 -17.32
N ASP A 6 2.10 -6.00 -18.06
CA ASP A 6 2.13 -4.62 -17.61
C ASP A 6 1.41 -4.46 -16.26
N SER A 7 1.92 -3.52 -15.46
CA SER A 7 1.43 -3.14 -14.14
C SER A 7 0.10 -2.35 -14.18
N LEU A 8 -0.47 -2.10 -15.36
CA LEU A 8 -1.70 -1.35 -15.52
C LEU A 8 -2.89 -2.08 -14.88
N LEU A 9 -3.41 -1.52 -13.78
CA LEU A 9 -4.58 -2.05 -13.09
C LEU A 9 -5.88 -1.47 -13.64
N THR A 10 -5.91 -0.16 -13.88
CA THR A 10 -7.12 0.62 -14.15
C THR A 10 -6.77 1.92 -14.88
N LYS A 11 -7.77 2.52 -15.54
CA LYS A 11 -7.67 3.86 -16.16
C LYS A 11 -8.73 4.76 -15.54
N LEU A 12 -8.31 5.82 -14.86
CA LEU A 12 -9.21 6.87 -14.35
C LEU A 12 -9.27 8.00 -15.38
N ILE A 13 -10.47 8.33 -15.83
CA ILE A 13 -10.72 9.35 -16.85
C ILE A 13 -11.75 10.33 -16.29
N CYS A 14 -11.48 11.64 -16.43
CA CYS A 14 -12.41 12.69 -16.05
C CYS A 14 -12.66 13.62 -17.25
N HIS A 15 -13.88 14.13 -17.32
CA HIS A 15 -14.30 15.06 -18.36
C HIS A 15 -14.93 16.31 -17.73
N GLY A 16 -14.79 17.45 -18.40
CA GLY A 16 -15.44 18.70 -18.04
C GLY A 16 -15.46 19.65 -19.21
N GLU A 17 -16.35 20.64 -19.13
CA GLU A 17 -16.54 21.68 -20.15
C GLU A 17 -15.30 22.55 -20.29
N SER A 18 -14.53 22.69 -19.22
CA SER A 18 -13.23 23.35 -19.23
C SER A 18 -12.13 22.45 -18.68
N ARG A 19 -10.88 22.77 -19.06
CA ARG A 19 -9.71 22.09 -18.52
C ARG A 19 -9.61 22.23 -16.99
N GLY A 20 -9.95 23.40 -16.45
CA GLY A 20 -9.96 23.63 -15.01
C GLY A 20 -10.96 22.72 -14.29
N GLU A 21 -12.16 22.55 -14.86
CA GLU A 21 -13.19 21.67 -14.32
C GLU A 21 -12.77 20.19 -14.39
N ALA A 22 -12.20 19.75 -15.51
CA ALA A 22 -11.68 18.39 -15.66
C ALA A 22 -10.55 18.09 -14.65
N LEU A 23 -9.65 19.06 -14.42
CA LEU A 23 -8.59 18.94 -13.41
C LEU A 23 -9.16 18.86 -11.99
N LEU A 24 -10.16 19.68 -11.66
CA LEU A 24 -10.81 19.65 -10.34
C LEU A 24 -11.50 18.29 -10.09
N ARG A 25 -12.22 17.77 -11.09
CA ARG A 25 -12.82 16.44 -11.02
C ARG A 25 -11.77 15.34 -10.87
N MET A 26 -10.66 15.42 -11.59
CA MET A 26 -9.56 14.47 -11.47
C MET A 26 -8.93 14.49 -10.08
N ARG A 27 -8.70 15.68 -9.49
CA ARG A 27 -8.16 15.81 -8.13
C ARG A 27 -9.07 15.13 -7.12
N ARG A 28 -10.38 15.43 -7.15
CA ARG A 28 -11.37 14.77 -6.28
C ARG A 28 -11.43 13.26 -6.51
N ALA A 29 -11.42 12.81 -7.76
CA ALA A 29 -11.47 11.40 -8.09
C ALA A 29 -10.23 10.65 -7.56
N LEU A 30 -9.03 11.24 -7.64
CA LEU A 30 -7.81 10.67 -7.07
C LEU A 30 -7.80 10.71 -5.53
N GLU A 31 -8.39 11.73 -4.91
CA GLU A 31 -8.56 11.80 -3.46
C GLU A 31 -9.43 10.68 -2.91
N ASP A 32 -10.46 10.25 -3.66
CA ASP A 32 -11.33 9.13 -3.28
C ASP A 32 -10.80 7.77 -3.79
N TYR A 33 -9.79 7.76 -4.67
CA TYR A 33 -9.28 6.54 -5.26
C TYR A 33 -8.48 5.73 -4.23
N ARG A 34 -9.09 4.64 -3.74
CA ARG A 34 -8.46 3.71 -2.79
C ARG A 34 -8.16 2.38 -3.45
N LEU A 35 -6.87 2.05 -3.54
CA LEU A 35 -6.35 0.74 -3.92
C LEU A 35 -5.49 0.23 -2.76
N ILE A 36 -5.79 -0.98 -2.28
CA ILE A 36 -5.15 -1.57 -1.09
C ILE A 36 -4.32 -2.79 -1.52
N GLY A 37 -3.19 -3.02 -0.87
CA GLY A 37 -2.36 -4.22 -1.07
C GLY A 37 -1.32 -4.11 -2.19
N VAL A 38 -1.25 -2.98 -2.90
CA VAL A 38 -0.24 -2.70 -3.93
C VAL A 38 0.19 -1.24 -3.85
N LYS A 39 1.47 -0.96 -4.16
CA LYS A 39 1.92 0.41 -4.40
C LYS A 39 1.36 0.87 -5.75
N THR A 40 0.92 2.13 -5.82
CA THR A 40 0.28 2.69 -7.01
C THR A 40 0.89 4.04 -7.38
N THR A 41 0.60 4.49 -8.60
CA THR A 41 1.01 5.79 -9.11
C THR A 41 0.10 6.95 -8.67
N ILE A 42 -0.91 6.69 -7.83
CA ILE A 42 -1.88 7.70 -7.37
C ILE A 42 -1.20 8.90 -6.69
N PRO A 43 -0.27 8.74 -5.72
CA PRO A 43 0.36 9.89 -5.06
C PRO A 43 1.16 10.77 -6.01
N PHE A 44 1.78 10.17 -7.03
CA PHE A 44 2.47 10.90 -8.08
C PHE A 44 1.49 11.76 -8.90
N HIS A 45 0.34 11.21 -9.31
CA HIS A 45 -0.66 11.96 -10.08
C HIS A 45 -1.28 13.10 -9.26
N GLN A 46 -1.48 12.92 -7.94
CA GLN A 46 -1.93 13.99 -7.05
C GLN A 46 -0.94 15.16 -7.04
N LYS A 47 0.36 14.87 -6.79
CA LYS A 47 1.42 15.90 -6.83
C LYS A 47 1.54 16.57 -8.21
N LEU A 48 1.34 15.81 -9.29
CA LEU A 48 1.39 16.35 -10.66
C LEU A 48 0.28 17.39 -10.87
N LEU A 49 -0.93 17.11 -10.39
CA LEU A 49 -2.06 18.04 -10.47
C LEU A 49 -1.91 19.28 -9.59
N ASP A 50 -1.06 19.21 -8.56
CA ASP A 50 -0.71 20.35 -7.70
C ASP A 50 0.34 21.28 -8.34
N SER A 51 1.00 20.85 -9.42
CA SER A 51 1.99 21.67 -10.12
C SER A 51 1.34 22.82 -10.88
N HIS A 52 1.76 24.05 -10.56
CA HIS A 52 1.32 25.27 -11.26
C HIS A 52 1.60 25.23 -12.77
N ARG A 53 2.74 24.66 -13.19
CA ARG A 53 3.09 24.54 -14.61
C ARG A 53 2.20 23.52 -15.32
N PHE A 54 1.93 22.39 -14.67
CA PHE A 54 0.98 21.41 -15.19
C PHE A 54 -0.41 22.04 -15.29
N MET A 55 -0.90 22.70 -14.24
CA MET A 55 -2.18 23.42 -14.25
C MET A 55 -2.25 24.54 -15.29
N ALA A 56 -1.13 25.20 -15.62
CA ALA A 56 -1.08 26.21 -16.68
C ALA A 56 -0.98 25.61 -18.11
N GLY A 57 -0.83 24.29 -18.24
CA GLY A 57 -0.61 23.64 -19.54
C GLY A 57 0.79 23.88 -20.12
N LYS A 58 1.75 24.30 -19.30
CA LYS A 58 3.12 24.65 -19.72
C LYS A 58 4.10 23.51 -19.40
N PHE A 59 4.01 22.43 -20.15
CA PHE A 59 4.85 21.24 -20.00
C PHE A 59 5.24 20.63 -21.35
N THR A 60 6.36 19.90 -21.36
CA THR A 60 6.89 19.18 -22.52
C THR A 60 6.97 17.69 -22.20
N THR A 61 7.44 16.87 -23.15
CA THR A 61 7.71 15.45 -22.90
C THR A 61 8.82 15.21 -21.89
N ARG A 62 9.67 16.21 -21.61
CA ARG A 62 10.78 16.15 -20.65
C ARG A 62 10.43 16.76 -19.28
N PHE A 63 9.18 17.20 -19.09
CA PHE A 63 8.73 17.90 -17.90
C PHE A 63 9.08 17.20 -16.59
N LEU A 64 9.00 15.86 -16.56
CA LEU A 64 9.29 15.09 -15.36
C LEU A 64 10.78 15.08 -15.01
N ASP A 65 11.65 15.05 -16.03
CA ASP A 65 13.10 14.99 -15.84
C ASP A 65 13.69 16.35 -15.45
N GLU A 66 13.10 17.43 -15.96
CA GLU A 66 13.64 18.79 -15.85
C GLU A 66 13.12 19.55 -14.63
N ASP A 67 11.86 19.33 -14.25
CA ASP A 67 11.14 20.31 -13.43
C ASP A 67 10.26 19.69 -12.32
N PHE A 68 10.12 18.36 -12.26
CA PHE A 68 9.18 17.72 -11.35
C PHE A 68 9.90 16.87 -10.29
N HIS A 69 10.24 17.49 -9.17
CA HIS A 69 10.78 16.79 -8.01
C HIS A 69 9.68 16.36 -7.06
N VAL A 70 9.47 15.05 -6.97
CA VAL A 70 8.61 14.45 -5.96
C VAL A 70 9.39 14.40 -4.65
N GLU A 71 9.16 15.37 -3.76
CA GLU A 71 9.65 15.24 -2.39
C GLU A 71 8.89 14.09 -1.71
N ASP A 72 9.58 12.99 -1.43
CA ASP A 72 9.13 11.96 -0.50
C ASP A 72 9.45 12.42 0.91
N LYS A 73 8.68 13.39 1.40
CA LYS A 73 8.84 13.89 2.76
C LYS A 73 8.37 12.80 3.74
N PRO A 74 9.26 12.24 4.59
CA PRO A 74 8.83 11.34 5.65
C PRO A 74 7.90 12.10 6.61
N PRO A 75 7.04 11.40 7.37
CA PRO A 75 6.15 12.03 8.33
C PRO A 75 6.93 13.00 9.21
N THR A 76 6.53 14.27 9.17
CA THR A 76 7.28 15.46 9.58
C THR A 76 7.65 15.50 11.07
N ASN A 77 7.17 14.54 11.87
CA ASN A 77 7.49 14.43 13.28
C ASN A 77 8.11 13.07 13.61
N PRO A 78 9.42 13.00 13.91
CA PRO A 78 10.10 11.75 14.24
C PRO A 78 9.51 11.08 15.49
N ARG A 79 8.88 11.84 16.40
CA ARG A 79 8.20 11.29 17.57
C ARG A 79 6.93 10.53 17.20
N ILE A 80 6.14 11.04 16.24
CA ILE A 80 4.94 10.35 15.77
C ILE A 80 5.32 9.07 15.05
N ALA A 81 6.37 9.12 14.22
CA ALA A 81 6.90 7.92 13.56
C ALA A 81 7.40 6.88 14.56
N ALA A 82 8.13 7.30 15.60
CA ALA A 82 8.60 6.42 16.66
C ALA A 82 7.45 5.78 17.44
N ILE A 83 6.45 6.58 17.86
CA ILE A 83 5.25 6.07 18.56
C ILE A 83 4.52 5.04 17.68
N LEU A 84 4.30 5.36 16.39
CA LEU A 84 3.63 4.44 15.46
C LEU A 84 4.42 3.13 15.31
N ALA A 85 5.74 3.23 15.13
CA ALA A 85 6.61 2.06 15.00
C ALA A 85 6.58 1.18 16.25
N THR A 86 6.64 1.78 17.45
CA THR A 86 6.52 1.04 18.72
C THR A 86 5.16 0.38 18.86
N LEU A 87 4.07 1.06 18.49
CA LEU A 87 2.71 0.54 18.59
C LEU A 87 2.48 -0.63 17.62
N VAL A 88 2.95 -0.52 16.37
CA VAL A 88 2.90 -1.60 15.38
C VAL A 88 3.73 -2.81 15.84
N ALA A 89 4.95 -2.59 16.33
CA ALA A 89 5.80 -3.68 16.84
C ALA A 89 5.14 -4.39 18.04
N HIS A 90 4.52 -3.64 18.94
CA HIS A 90 3.78 -4.20 20.07
C HIS A 90 2.57 -5.02 19.62
N GLN A 91 1.79 -4.53 18.64
CA GLN A 91 0.62 -5.22 18.11
C GLN A 91 0.99 -6.52 17.38
N GLN A 92 2.06 -6.51 16.58
CA GLN A 92 2.58 -7.71 15.93
C GLN A 92 3.03 -8.74 16.98
N GLY A 93 3.75 -8.32 18.02
CA GLY A 93 4.15 -9.20 19.12
C GLY A 93 2.96 -9.89 19.80
N GLN A 94 1.87 -9.15 20.04
CA GLN A 94 0.64 -9.73 20.62
C GLN A 94 -0.07 -10.71 19.67
N GLN A 95 -0.09 -10.43 18.36
CA GLN A 95 -0.68 -11.34 17.36
C GLN A 95 0.14 -12.63 17.22
N THR A 96 1.47 -12.55 17.20
CA THR A 96 2.35 -13.73 17.14
C THR A 96 2.23 -14.58 18.41
N ALA A 97 2.10 -13.95 19.58
CA ALA A 97 1.84 -14.63 20.84
C ALA A 97 0.47 -15.34 20.85
N HIS A 98 -0.56 -14.72 20.27
CA HIS A 98 -1.89 -15.33 20.17
C HIS A 98 -1.95 -16.52 19.19
N ILE A 99 -1.11 -16.53 18.14
CA ILE A 99 -0.96 -17.68 17.22
C ILE A 99 -0.31 -18.89 17.92
N GLN A 100 0.54 -18.67 18.94
CA GLN A 100 1.16 -19.77 19.70
C GLN A 100 0.25 -20.39 20.77
N GLN A 101 -0.83 -19.73 21.20
CA GLN A 101 -1.67 -20.23 22.29
C GLN A 101 -2.73 -21.28 21.89
N HIS A 102 -2.89 -21.61 20.61
CA HIS A 102 -3.94 -22.52 20.13
C HIS A 102 -3.48 -23.91 19.65
N ASN A 103 -2.46 -24.52 20.30
CA ASN A 103 -2.30 -25.97 20.19
C ASN A 103 -1.53 -26.61 21.36
N VAL A 104 -2.06 -26.53 22.58
CA VAL A 104 -1.73 -27.52 23.62
C VAL A 104 -2.65 -28.74 23.46
N ARG A 105 -2.49 -29.46 22.35
CA ARG A 105 -2.71 -30.91 22.31
C ARG A 105 -1.34 -31.53 22.10
N ASP A 106 -0.63 -31.74 23.19
CA ASP A 106 0.74 -32.26 23.22
C ASP A 106 0.84 -33.78 22.89
N THR A 107 -0.09 -34.28 22.07
CA THR A 107 0.00 -35.57 21.41
C THR A 107 -0.54 -35.43 20.01
N SER A 108 0.32 -35.44 19.00
CA SER A 108 -0.16 -35.64 17.63
C SER A 108 -0.79 -37.04 17.54
N ASN A 109 -1.93 -37.15 16.85
CA ASN A 109 -2.61 -38.45 16.67
C ASN A 109 -1.66 -39.49 16.04
N TRP A 110 -0.72 -39.08 15.18
CA TRP A 110 0.26 -39.98 14.57
C TRP A 110 1.34 -40.48 15.56
N LYS A 111 1.76 -39.65 16.54
CA LYS A 111 2.66 -40.09 17.63
C LYS A 111 1.94 -40.99 18.64
N TRP A 112 0.63 -40.84 18.77
CA TRP A 112 -0.19 -41.71 19.62
C TRP A 112 -0.38 -43.09 18.98
N VAL A 113 -0.74 -43.14 17.69
CA VAL A 113 -0.87 -44.39 16.93
C VAL A 113 0.44 -45.18 16.87
N GLY A 114 1.58 -44.53 16.57
CA GLY A 114 2.88 -45.21 16.53
C GLY A 114 3.42 -45.64 17.91
N ARG A 115 2.83 -45.18 19.03
CA ARG A 115 3.11 -45.72 20.37
C ARG A 115 2.23 -46.92 20.67
N TRP A 116 0.98 -46.89 20.23
CA TRP A 116 0.01 -47.98 20.39
C TRP A 116 0.44 -49.24 19.63
N GLU A 117 0.87 -49.12 18.37
CA GLU A 117 1.38 -50.24 17.57
C GLU A 117 2.63 -50.91 18.16
N ARG A 118 3.46 -50.17 18.91
CA ARG A 118 4.65 -50.71 19.57
C ARG A 118 4.36 -51.45 20.87
N MET A 119 3.20 -51.22 21.49
CA MET A 119 2.79 -51.93 22.71
C MET A 119 2.00 -53.21 22.44
N HIS A 120 1.60 -53.46 21.19
CA HIS A 120 0.77 -54.62 20.81
C HIS A 120 1.46 -55.54 19.79
N ARG A 121 2.79 -55.58 19.83
CA ARG A 121 3.64 -56.58 19.16
C ARG A 121 4.45 -57.36 20.17
#